data_AF-A0A351GQ74-F1
#
_entry.id   AF-A0A351GQ74-F1
#
_cell.length_a   1.000
_cell.length_b   1.000
_cell.length_c   1.000
_cell.angle_alpha   90.00
_cell.angle_beta   90.00
_cell.angle_gamma   90.00
#
_symmetry.space_group_name_H-M   'P 1'
#
loop_
_entity.id
_entity.type
_entity.pdbx_description
1 polymer ?
#
loop_
_entity_poly.entity_id
_entity_poly.type
_entity_poly.pdbx_seq_one_letter_code
_entity_poly.pdbx_strand_id
1 'polypeptide(L)'
;MRSSKSRSRSKQNRNNRSVGNVINRVFDSSGPEGKVRGTPQQIIEKYNQLARDAQLANDRVAAENFQQHAEHYLRLLSEAQREMDARREQQER
;
A
#
# COMPACT_ATOMS: atom_id res chain seq x y z
N MET A 1 24.95 6.27 -40.71
CA MET A 1 24.70 5.05 -39.90
C MET A 1 25.03 5.40 -38.44
N ARG A 2 24.21 5.27 -37.39
CA ARG A 2 22.99 4.52 -37.04
C ARG A 2 22.17 5.38 -36.04
N SER A 3 20.85 5.31 -36.10
CA SER A 3 19.97 5.91 -35.09
C SER A 3 19.97 5.10 -33.79
N SER A 4 19.91 5.77 -32.64
CA SER A 4 19.52 5.14 -31.37
C SER A 4 18.17 5.69 -30.93
N LYS A 5 17.17 5.13 -31.62
CA LYS A 5 15.78 4.87 -31.23
C LYS A 5 15.52 4.96 -29.71
N SER A 6 14.58 5.83 -29.34
CA SER A 6 13.55 5.69 -28.31
C SER A 6 13.88 4.87 -27.05
N ARG A 7 14.02 5.55 -25.90
CA ARG A 7 13.59 4.97 -24.62
C ARG A 7 12.60 5.91 -23.96
N SER A 8 11.38 5.87 -24.50
CA SER A 8 10.17 6.21 -23.78
C SER A 8 10.10 5.34 -22.52
N ARG A 9 10.68 5.79 -21.40
CA ARG A 9 10.22 5.35 -20.09
C ARG A 9 8.93 6.09 -19.81
N SER A 10 7.90 5.69 -20.55
CA SER A 10 6.53 5.69 -20.07
C SER A 10 6.59 5.05 -18.69
N LYS A 11 6.66 5.88 -17.65
CA LYS A 11 6.37 5.51 -16.27
C LYS A 11 4.85 5.35 -16.23
N GLN A 12 4.42 4.33 -16.96
CA GLN A 12 3.07 3.83 -17.04
C GLN A 12 2.76 3.39 -15.62
N ASN A 13 2.20 4.30 -14.84
CA ASN A 13 0.85 4.20 -14.30
C ASN A 13 0.27 2.77 -14.32
N ARG A 14 1.00 1.81 -13.74
CA ARG A 14 0.64 0.39 -13.62
C ARG A 14 0.23 0.04 -12.19
N ASN A 15 0.00 1.03 -11.34
CA ASN A 15 -0.75 0.79 -10.10
C ASN A 15 -2.26 0.75 -10.33
N ASN A 16 -2.74 0.98 -11.56
CA ASN A 16 -4.13 0.73 -11.94
C ASN A 16 -4.39 -0.74 -12.35
N ARG A 17 -3.58 -1.70 -11.89
CA ARG A 17 -3.84 -3.12 -12.13
C ARG A 17 -4.87 -3.63 -11.14
N SER A 18 -6.10 -3.67 -11.64
CA SER A 18 -7.26 -4.32 -11.06
C SER A 18 -7.73 -3.66 -9.77
N VAL A 19 -8.92 -3.08 -9.79
CA VAL A 19 -9.72 -2.76 -8.58
C VAL A 19 -10.47 -4.03 -8.15
N GLY A 20 -9.81 -5.18 -8.26
CA GLY A 20 -10.31 -6.50 -7.89
C GLY A 20 -9.85 -6.85 -6.49
N ASN A 21 -10.79 -6.74 -5.55
CA ASN A 21 -10.72 -7.14 -4.14
C ASN A 21 -9.39 -6.80 -3.45
N VAL A 22 -9.18 -5.51 -3.20
CA VAL A 22 -7.98 -4.95 -2.53
C VAL A 22 -7.79 -5.54 -1.12
N ILE A 23 -8.87 -5.92 -0.43
CA ILE A 23 -8.86 -6.52 0.91
C ILE A 23 -7.96 -7.76 0.98
N ASN A 24 -8.07 -8.64 -0.02
CA ASN A 24 -7.36 -9.93 -0.04
C ASN A 24 -6.11 -9.90 -0.92
N ARG A 25 -5.71 -8.74 -1.42
CA ARG A 25 -4.55 -8.60 -2.30
C ARG A 25 -3.26 -8.56 -1.50
N VAL A 26 -2.27 -9.34 -1.92
CA VAL A 26 -0.92 -9.25 -1.37
C VAL A 26 -0.18 -8.07 -2.02
N PHE A 27 0.29 -7.15 -1.19
CA PHE A 27 1.14 -6.02 -1.59
C PHE A 27 2.59 -6.26 -1.17
N ASP A 28 3.52 -5.63 -1.88
CA ASP A 28 4.94 -5.54 -1.53
C ASP A 28 5.22 -4.08 -1.15
N SER A 29 5.20 -3.77 0.15
CA SER A 29 5.48 -2.45 0.67
C SER A 29 6.98 -2.29 0.87
N SER A 30 7.58 -1.24 0.31
CA SER A 30 9.00 -0.93 0.49
C SER A 30 9.15 0.13 1.57
N GLY A 31 9.32 -0.29 2.83
CA GLY A 31 9.57 0.59 3.96
C GLY A 31 11.07 0.79 4.24
N PRO A 32 11.44 1.69 5.17
CA PRO A 32 12.83 2.03 5.46
C PRO A 32 13.64 0.87 6.06
N GLU A 33 13.00 -0.02 6.84
CA GLU A 33 13.59 -1.25 7.39
C GLU A 33 13.52 -2.46 6.42
N GLY A 34 13.04 -2.26 5.18
CA GLY A 34 12.95 -3.29 4.15
C GLY A 34 11.53 -3.61 3.67
N LYS A 35 11.40 -4.71 2.94
CA LYS A 35 10.14 -5.07 2.26
C LYS A 35 9.15 -5.74 3.22
N VAL A 36 7.99 -5.13 3.40
CA VAL A 36 6.84 -5.67 4.12
C VAL A 36 5.84 -6.20 3.10
N ARG A 37 5.73 -7.53 3.02
CA ARG A 37 4.82 -8.23 2.10
C ARG A 37 3.65 -8.83 2.88
N GLY A 38 2.42 -8.61 2.42
CA GLY A 38 1.22 -9.15 3.07
C GLY A 38 -0.08 -8.58 2.49
N THR A 39 -1.21 -8.97 3.05
CA THR A 39 -2.50 -8.27 2.83
C THR A 39 -2.45 -6.88 3.47
N PRO A 40 -3.32 -5.92 3.07
CA PRO A 40 -3.30 -4.58 3.66
C PRO A 40 -3.39 -4.61 5.19
N GLN A 41 -4.22 -5.49 5.76
CA GLN A 41 -4.34 -5.69 7.21
C GLN A 41 -3.01 -6.09 7.86
N GLN A 42 -2.34 -7.11 7.30
CA GLN A 42 -1.04 -7.58 7.80
C GLN A 42 0.04 -6.49 7.70
N ILE A 43 0.02 -5.71 6.63
CA ILE A 43 0.97 -4.62 6.42
C ILE A 43 0.75 -3.50 7.44
N ILE A 44 -0.51 -3.12 7.72
CA ILE A 44 -0.86 -2.14 8.76
C ILE A 44 -0.33 -2.58 10.12
N GLU A 45 -0.61 -3.83 10.52
CA GLU A 45 -0.16 -4.38 11.80
C GLU A 45 1.37 -4.34 11.92
N LYS A 46 2.08 -4.73 10.86
CA LYS A 46 3.54 -4.73 10.85
C LYS A 46 4.11 -3.30 10.95
N TYR A 47 3.57 -2.34 10.22
CA TYR A 47 4.05 -0.95 10.33
C TYR A 47 3.70 -0.30 11.67
N ASN A 48 2.55 -0.62 12.26
CA ASN A 48 2.24 -0.16 13.62
C ASN A 48 3.21 -0.73 14.65
N GLN A 49 3.64 -1.99 14.51
CA GLN A 49 4.66 -2.57 15.37
C GLN A 49 6.01 -1.86 15.20
N LEU A 50 6.47 -1.70 13.96
CA LEU A 50 7.71 -0.98 13.65
C LEU A 50 7.70 0.47 14.15
N ALA A 51 6.56 1.15 14.05
CA ALA A 51 6.38 2.49 14.57
C ALA A 51 6.54 2.53 16.10
N ARG A 52 5.97 1.57 16.83
CA ARG A 52 6.13 1.47 18.30
C ARG A 52 7.57 1.19 18.68
N ASP A 53 8.24 0.28 17.96
CA ASP A 53 9.64 -0.05 18.23
C ASP A 53 10.56 1.16 17.97
N ALA A 54 10.33 1.91 16.89
CA ALA A 54 11.03 3.17 16.60
C ALA A 54 10.78 4.25 17.65
N GLN A 55 9.54 4.37 18.17
CA GLN A 55 9.22 5.28 19.27
C GLN A 55 10.00 4.92 20.55
N LEU A 56 10.09 3.63 20.89
CA LEU A 56 10.86 3.16 22.05
C LEU A 56 12.37 3.36 21.87
N ALA A 57 12.87 3.26 20.64
CA ALA A 57 14.26 3.59 20.28
C ALA A 57 14.53 5.10 20.18
N ASN A 58 13.51 5.94 20.39
CA ASN A 58 13.55 7.40 20.25
C ASN A 58 13.93 7.88 18.83
N ASP A 59 13.72 7.04 17.80
CA ASP A 59 13.87 7.38 16.39
C ASP A 59 12.54 7.92 15.84
N ARG A 60 12.36 9.24 15.99
CA ARG A 60 11.13 9.92 15.60
C ARG A 60 10.91 9.92 14.09
N VAL A 61 11.98 9.98 13.30
CA VAL A 61 11.89 10.03 11.84
C VAL A 61 11.41 8.68 11.31
N ALA A 62 11.98 7.58 11.81
CA ALA A 62 11.52 6.24 11.47
C ALA A 62 10.07 6.02 11.92
N ALA A 63 9.73 6.43 13.14
CA ALA A 63 8.36 6.30 13.67
C ALA A 63 7.31 6.98 12.76
N GLU A 64 7.54 8.23 12.36
CA GLU A 64 6.64 8.95 11.44
C GLU A 64 6.57 8.26 10.07
N ASN A 65 7.70 7.79 9.55
CA ASN A 65 7.74 7.10 8.26
C ASN A 65 6.89 5.81 8.29
N PHE A 66 7.03 5.00 9.35
CA PHE A 66 6.21 3.80 9.54
C PHE A 66 4.73 4.13 9.72
N GLN A 67 4.39 5.18 10.47
CA GLN A 67 3.00 5.61 10.62
C GLN A 67 2.38 6.02 9.30
N GLN A 68 3.09 6.78 8.45
CA GLN A 68 2.61 7.13 7.12
C GLN A 68 2.33 5.89 6.27
N HIS A 69 3.15 4.85 6.39
CA HIS A 69 2.93 3.59 5.68
C HIS A 69 1.70 2.86 6.23
N ALA A 70 1.53 2.76 7.55
CA ALA A 70 0.34 2.18 8.16
C ALA A 70 -0.94 2.91 7.70
N GLU A 71 -0.93 4.25 7.71
CA GLU A 71 -2.05 5.07 7.25
C GLU A 71 -2.39 4.85 5.77
N HIS A 72 -1.37 4.70 4.92
CA HIS A 72 -1.60 4.46 3.49
C HIS A 72 -2.42 3.19 3.26
N TYR A 73 -2.02 2.07 3.90
CA TYR A 73 -2.75 0.82 3.76
C TYR A 73 -4.09 0.84 4.48
N LEU A 74 -4.24 1.61 5.56
CA LEU A 74 -5.51 1.82 6.23
C LEU A 74 -6.53 2.52 5.32
N ARG A 75 -6.14 3.61 4.65
CA ARG A 75 -7.00 4.31 3.69
C ARG A 75 -7.39 3.39 2.53
N LEU A 76 -6.41 2.69 1.97
CA LEU A 76 -6.61 1.73 0.90
C LEU A 76 -7.60 0.61 1.27
N LEU A 77 -7.49 0.08 2.49
CA LEU A 77 -8.41 -0.95 3.01
C LEU A 77 -9.81 -0.38 3.25
N SER A 78 -9.91 0.83 3.81
CA SER A 78 -11.20 1.48 4.05
C SER A 78 -11.93 1.80 2.75
N GLU A 79 -11.22 2.24 1.71
CA GLU A 79 -11.80 2.47 0.38
C GLU A 79 -12.32 1.17 -0.22
N ALA A 80 -11.54 0.09 -0.11
CA ALA A 80 -11.92 -1.23 -0.59
C ALA A 80 -13.16 -1.79 0.12
N GLN A 81 -13.26 -1.59 1.43
CA GLN A 81 -14.43 -2.02 2.21
C GLN A 81 -15.69 -1.28 1.77
N ARG A 82 -15.61 0.06 1.62
CA ARG A 82 -16.73 0.88 1.15
C ARG A 82 -17.20 0.48 -0.24
N GLU A 83 -16.28 0.18 -1.15
CA GLU A 83 -16.64 -0.25 -2.50
C GLU A 83 -17.32 -1.63 -2.50
N MET A 84 -16.85 -2.56 -1.66
CA MET A 84 -17.49 -3.87 -1.48
C MET A 84 -18.91 -3.74 -0.93
N ASP A 85 -19.11 -2.88 0.07
CA ASP A 85 -20.42 -2.63 0.66
C ASP A 85 -21.37 -1.99 -0.37
N ALA A 86 -20.92 -0.96 -1.10
CA ALA A 86 -21.71 -0.32 -2.16
C ALA A 86 -22.10 -1.29 -3.29
N ARG A 87 -21.21 -2.23 -3.66
CA ARG A 87 -21.51 -3.27 -4.66
C ARG A 87 -22.51 -4.30 -4.15
N ARG A 88 -22.51 -4.62 -2.85
CA ARG A 88 -23.50 -5.51 -2.22
C ARG A 88 -24.88 -4.85 -2.22
N GLU A 89 -24.96 -3.59 -1.80
CA GLU A 89 -26.21 -2.82 -1.81
C GLU A 89 -26.84 -2.70 -3.21
N GLN A 90 -26.03 -2.63 -4.27
CA GLN A 90 -26.51 -2.62 -5.66
C GLN A 90 -27.03 -3.98 -6.14
N GLN A 91 -26.54 -5.09 -5.57
CA GLN A 91 -27.03 -6.44 -5.90
C GLN A 91 -28.29 -6.79 -5.12
N GLU A 92 -28.49 -6.16 -3.96
CA GLU A 92 -29.67 -6.33 -3.11
C GLU A 92 -30.85 -5.43 -3.50
N ARG A 93 -30.64 -4.46 -4.42
CA ARG A 93 -31.67 -3.61 -5.03
C ARG A 93 -32.17 -4.16 -6.36
#